data_AF-A0AAF0J3A2-F1
#
_entry.id   AF-A0AAF0J3A2-F1
#
_cell.length_a   1.000
_cell.length_b   1.000
_cell.length_c   1.000
_cell.angle_alpha   90.00
_cell.angle_beta   90.00
_cell.angle_gamma   90.00
#
_symmetry.space_group_name_H-M   'P 1'
#
loop_
_entity.id
_entity.type
_entity.pdbx_description
1 polymer ?
#
loop_
_entity_poly.entity_id
_entity_poly.type
_entity_poly.pdbx_seq_one_letter_code
_entity_poly.pdbx_strand_id
1 'polypeptide(L)'
;MDRPWAMYGTCWGMAGVYVGSLHALPQVVALVRTGKWAPLRPRDHPSTIRERLMCASFATLVDMAWTAYVLSRQGLLRARQPFRSLDALAWLGLPLPEPSFLVAHGLPLQPSLTTSIVQGLCIVGGATLLTSLLYLGTFFADLKAHALPGQAHYYEETGPRPRLLLLRNYVVGPGTEEIVFRSCIVATMRAFCPSMSRTTILLLAPVFFGAAHLHHVIESVRHQPRAWKAAVIRTGTWYYLT
;
A
#
# COMPACT_ATOMS: atom_id res chain seq x y z
N MET A 1 -8.58 25.18 -8.50
CA MET A 1 -7.22 25.64 -8.81
C MET A 1 -6.25 24.59 -8.30
N ASP A 2 -5.30 24.17 -9.13
CA ASP A 2 -4.36 23.13 -8.75
C ASP A 2 -3.32 23.65 -7.76
N ARG A 3 -2.89 22.76 -6.86
CA ARG A 3 -1.90 23.02 -5.81
C ARG A 3 -0.81 21.95 -5.83
N PRO A 4 0.06 21.92 -6.86
CA PRO A 4 1.02 20.84 -7.07
C PRO A 4 2.02 20.70 -5.92
N TRP A 5 2.46 21.80 -5.29
CA TRP A 5 3.38 21.74 -4.17
C TRP A 5 2.78 21.08 -2.93
N ALA A 6 1.53 21.42 -2.61
CA ALA A 6 0.80 20.78 -1.52
C ALA A 6 0.55 19.29 -1.82
N MET A 7 0.26 18.96 -3.08
CA MET A 7 0.14 17.58 -3.55
C MET A 7 1.43 16.80 -3.32
N TYR A 8 2.55 17.22 -3.93
CA TYR A 8 3.82 16.50 -3.82
C TYR A 8 4.28 16.39 -2.37
N GLY A 9 4.21 17.48 -1.60
CA GLY A 9 4.58 17.48 -0.18
C GLY A 9 3.74 16.50 0.64
N THR A 10 2.44 16.43 0.38
CA THR A 10 1.55 15.50 1.08
C THR A 10 1.83 14.05 0.68
N CYS A 11 1.95 13.75 -0.62
CA CYS A 11 2.21 12.39 -1.10
C CYS A 11 3.57 11.85 -0.61
N TRP A 12 4.63 12.67 -0.63
CA TRP A 12 5.92 12.29 -0.06
C TRP A 12 5.87 12.13 1.46
N GLY A 13 5.11 13.00 2.15
CA GLY A 13 4.89 12.88 3.58
C GLY A 13 4.26 11.54 3.94
N MET A 14 3.20 11.13 3.24
CA MET A 14 2.52 9.84 3.45
C MET A 14 3.44 8.66 3.17
N ALA A 15 4.12 8.64 2.02
CA ALA A 15 5.10 7.60 1.70
C ALA A 15 6.21 7.52 2.76
N GLY A 16 6.68 8.66 3.26
CA GLY A 16 7.68 8.76 4.33
C GLY A 16 7.17 8.27 5.68
N VAL A 17 5.92 8.59 6.06
CA VAL A 17 5.29 8.07 7.29
C VAL A 17 5.19 6.55 7.21
N TYR A 18 4.70 6.01 6.09
CA TYR A 18 4.58 4.58 5.89
C TYR A 18 5.94 3.86 5.97
N VAL A 19 6.91 4.22 5.12
CA VAL A 19 8.23 3.56 5.10
C VAL A 19 9.03 3.86 6.37
N GLY A 20 9.03 5.09 6.86
CA GLY A 20 9.72 5.47 8.08
C GLY A 20 9.23 4.67 9.28
N SER A 21 7.92 4.42 9.37
CA SER A 21 7.35 3.60 10.45
C SER A 21 7.88 2.16 10.44
N LEU A 22 8.14 1.57 9.27
CA LEU A 22 8.58 0.18 9.15
C LEU A 22 10.03 -0.04 9.62
N HIS A 23 10.88 0.99 9.49
CA HIS A 23 12.32 0.86 9.71
C HIS A 23 12.81 1.57 10.97
N ALA A 24 12.25 2.74 11.29
CA ALA A 24 12.68 3.54 12.42
C ALA A 24 11.85 3.24 13.68
N LEU A 25 10.54 3.04 13.55
CA LEU A 25 9.65 2.92 14.71
C LEU A 25 9.97 1.72 15.62
N PRO A 26 10.31 0.52 15.12
CA PRO A 26 10.71 -0.59 15.99
C PRO A 26 11.95 -0.26 16.84
N GLN A 27 12.93 0.44 16.26
CA GLN A 27 14.15 0.85 16.95
C GLN A 27 13.86 1.93 18.00
N VAL A 28 13.01 2.91 17.66
CA VAL A 28 12.58 3.96 18.59
C VAL A 28 11.78 3.37 19.74
N VAL A 29 10.84 2.45 19.48
CA VAL A 29 10.05 1.78 20.52
C VAL A 29 10.94 0.93 21.43
N ALA A 30 11.92 0.21 20.88
CA ALA A 30 12.89 -0.54 21.67
C ALA A 30 13.74 0.38 22.56
N LEU A 31 14.20 1.51 22.02
CA LEU A 31 14.92 2.55 22.77
C LEU A 31 14.08 3.10 23.92
N VAL A 32 12.83 3.49 23.66
CA VAL A 32 11.92 4.05 24.67
C VAL A 32 11.63 3.04 25.78
N ARG A 33 11.47 1.75 25.45
CA ARG A 33 11.16 0.70 26.44
C ARG A 33 12.36 0.26 27.27
N THR A 34 13.55 0.22 26.67
CA THR A 34 14.73 -0.42 27.29
C THR A 34 15.83 0.57 27.67
N GLY A 35 15.71 1.84 27.27
CA GLY A 35 16.73 2.86 27.43
C GLY A 35 17.98 2.65 26.58
N LYS A 36 18.01 1.61 25.72
CA LYS A 36 19.16 1.26 24.87
C LYS A 36 18.72 1.04 23.43
N TRP A 37 19.60 1.38 22.50
CA TRP A 37 19.46 0.93 21.12
C TRP A 37 19.64 -0.59 21.07
N ALA A 38 18.53 -1.32 20.89
CA ALA A 38 18.60 -2.76 20.75
C ALA A 38 19.23 -3.13 19.39
N PRO A 39 20.12 -4.14 19.33
CA PRO A 39 20.62 -4.63 18.05
C PRO A 39 19.45 -5.13 17.20
N LEU A 40 19.48 -4.80 15.91
CA LEU A 40 18.44 -5.19 14.95
C LEU A 40 18.34 -6.71 14.90
N ARG A 41 17.19 -7.24 15.33
CA ARG A 41 16.88 -8.66 15.14
C ARG A 41 16.77 -8.95 13.63
N PRO A 42 17.04 -10.19 13.20
CA PRO A 42 16.81 -10.59 11.81
C PRO A 42 15.41 -10.20 11.33
N ARG A 43 15.31 -9.84 10.04
CA ARG A 43 14.06 -9.39 9.41
C ARG A 43 12.91 -10.36 9.66
N ASP A 44 13.21 -11.65 9.53
CA ASP A 44 12.21 -12.73 9.60
C ASP A 44 12.00 -13.26 11.03
N HIS A 45 12.64 -12.64 12.03
CA HIS A 45 12.35 -12.93 13.42
C HIS A 45 10.88 -12.56 13.75
N PRO A 46 10.12 -13.39 14.48
CA PRO A 46 8.67 -13.22 14.62
C PRO A 46 8.26 -11.94 15.32
N SER A 47 9.07 -11.45 16.26
CA SER A 47 8.82 -10.15 16.89
C SER A 47 8.94 -9.01 15.87
N THR A 48 9.95 -9.07 15.01
CA THR A 48 10.22 -8.07 13.98
C THR A 48 9.09 -8.03 12.97
N ILE A 49 8.60 -9.20 12.55
CA ILE A 49 7.43 -9.32 11.68
C ILE A 49 6.21 -8.67 12.36
N ARG A 50 5.91 -9.03 13.62
CA ARG A 50 4.75 -8.48 14.34
C ARG A 50 4.82 -6.96 14.52
N GLU A 51 5.99 -6.46 14.90
CA GLU A 51 6.25 -5.03 15.07
C GLU A 51 6.06 -4.29 13.76
N ARG A 52 6.63 -4.79 12.66
CA ARG A 52 6.46 -4.21 11.32
C ARG A 52 5.00 -4.22 10.86
N LEU A 53 4.27 -5.32 11.09
CA LEU A 53 2.83 -5.40 10.75
C LEU A 53 2.01 -4.36 11.51
N MET A 54 2.28 -4.19 12.81
CA MET A 54 1.62 -3.17 13.63
C MET A 54 1.97 -1.76 13.17
N CYS A 55 3.25 -1.49 12.87
CA CYS A 55 3.70 -0.20 12.37
C CYS A 55 3.05 0.13 11.02
N ALA A 56 3.05 -0.82 10.08
CA ALA A 56 2.41 -0.67 8.77
C ALA A 56 0.94 -0.32 8.92
N SER A 57 0.20 -1.11 9.70
CA SER A 57 -1.23 -0.93 9.92
C SER A 57 -1.54 0.42 10.58
N PHE A 58 -0.74 0.83 11.57
CA PHE A 58 -0.91 2.12 12.22
C PHE A 58 -0.60 3.29 11.28
N ALA A 59 0.50 3.23 10.52
CA ALA A 59 0.84 4.24 9.52
C ALA A 59 -0.25 4.36 8.44
N THR A 60 -0.79 3.23 7.96
CA THR A 60 -1.91 3.23 7.03
C THR A 60 -3.14 3.94 7.62
N LEU A 61 -3.47 3.71 8.90
CA LEU A 61 -4.58 4.42 9.54
C LEU A 61 -4.32 5.93 9.65
N VAL A 62 -3.08 6.33 9.93
CA VAL A 62 -2.67 7.74 9.95
C VAL A 62 -2.85 8.36 8.56
N ASP A 63 -2.39 7.69 7.50
CA ASP A 63 -2.52 8.18 6.12
C ASP A 63 -3.98 8.25 5.67
N MET A 64 -4.81 7.28 6.05
CA MET A 64 -6.26 7.32 5.79
C MET A 64 -6.93 8.49 6.49
N ALA A 65 -6.63 8.71 7.79
CA ALA A 65 -7.18 9.82 8.55
C ALA A 65 -6.72 11.18 7.99
N TRP A 66 -5.45 11.28 7.61
CA TRP A 66 -4.89 12.46 6.98
C TRP A 66 -5.55 12.74 5.62
N THR A 67 -5.74 11.71 4.80
CA THR A 67 -6.43 11.83 3.50
C THR A 67 -7.86 12.30 3.70
N ALA A 68 -8.61 11.72 4.65
CA ALA A 68 -9.96 12.17 4.97
C ALA A 68 -9.98 13.64 5.42
N TYR A 69 -9.00 14.07 6.22
CA TYR A 69 -8.83 15.47 6.59
C TYR A 69 -8.56 16.37 5.38
N VAL A 70 -7.66 15.99 4.48
CA VAL A 70 -7.38 16.72 3.23
C VAL A 70 -8.64 16.86 2.38
N LEU A 71 -9.37 15.76 2.15
CA LEU A 71 -10.62 15.77 1.39
C LEU A 71 -11.67 16.69 2.03
N SER A 72 -11.79 16.66 3.36
CA SER A 72 -12.68 17.55 4.09
C SER A 72 -12.29 19.02 3.93
N ARG A 73 -10.99 19.34 3.97
CA ARG A 73 -10.48 20.71 3.83
C ARG A 73 -10.65 21.27 2.42
N GLN A 74 -10.62 20.40 1.40
CA GLN A 74 -10.93 20.78 0.03
C GLN A 74 -12.44 20.84 -0.27
N GLY A 75 -13.30 20.52 0.71
CA GLY A 75 -14.76 20.51 0.52
C GLY A 75 -15.25 19.41 -0.42
N LEU A 76 -14.47 18.33 -0.59
CA LEU A 76 -14.78 17.23 -1.53
C LEU A 76 -15.70 16.17 -0.94
N LEU A 77 -15.81 16.11 0.38
CA LEU A 77 -16.78 15.25 1.07
C LEU A 77 -18.16 15.91 1.00
N ARG A 78 -18.96 15.44 0.04
CA ARG A 78 -20.32 15.90 -0.28
C ARG A 78 -21.35 15.37 0.72
N ALA A 79 -21.17 14.16 1.23
CA ALA A 79 -22.13 13.55 2.14
C ALA A 79 -22.13 14.26 3.51
N ARG A 80 -23.33 14.68 3.94
CA ARG A 80 -23.57 15.10 5.32
C ARG A 80 -23.56 13.87 6.24
N GLN A 81 -23.34 14.12 7.53
CA GLN A 81 -23.44 13.07 8.55
C GLN A 81 -24.84 12.40 8.43
N PRO A 82 -24.93 11.05 8.44
CA PRO A 82 -23.90 10.07 8.84
C PRO A 82 -23.06 9.47 7.69
N PHE A 83 -23.37 9.73 6.41
CA PHE A 83 -22.75 9.01 5.27
C PHE A 83 -21.39 9.56 4.82
N ARG A 84 -20.82 10.51 5.56
CA ARG A 84 -19.53 11.13 5.26
C ARG A 84 -18.39 10.11 5.15
N SER A 85 -18.44 9.03 5.93
CA SER A 85 -17.46 7.95 5.89
C SER A 85 -17.53 7.15 4.58
N LEU A 86 -18.73 6.87 4.06
CA LEU A 86 -18.91 6.15 2.79
C LEU A 86 -18.39 6.98 1.61
N ASP A 87 -18.62 8.28 1.63
CA ASP A 87 -18.10 9.21 0.63
C ASP A 87 -16.56 9.28 0.67
N ALA A 88 -15.97 9.35 1.88
CA ALA A 88 -14.52 9.27 2.04
C ALA A 88 -13.93 7.94 1.52
N LEU A 89 -14.61 6.81 1.78
CA LEU A 89 -14.23 5.49 1.27
C LEU A 89 -14.35 5.40 -0.26
N ALA A 90 -15.35 6.06 -0.86
CA ALA A 90 -15.48 6.15 -2.31
C ALA A 90 -14.31 6.92 -2.95
N TRP A 91 -13.86 8.00 -2.30
CA TRP A 91 -12.67 8.73 -2.71
C TRP A 91 -11.38 7.91 -2.62
N LEU A 92 -11.32 6.94 -1.70
CA LEU A 92 -10.23 5.95 -1.62
C LEU A 92 -10.33 4.85 -2.69
N GLY A 93 -11.29 4.94 -3.62
CA GLY A 93 -11.40 4.06 -4.77
C GLY A 93 -12.32 2.86 -4.59
N LEU A 94 -13.06 2.79 -3.47
CA LEU A 94 -14.08 1.77 -3.31
C LEU A 94 -15.31 2.13 -4.18
N PRO A 95 -15.81 1.21 -5.02
CA PRO A 95 -16.98 1.45 -5.88
C PRO A 95 -18.26 1.35 -5.05
N LEU A 96 -18.42 2.27 -4.09
CA LEU A 96 -19.57 2.32 -3.21
C LEU A 96 -20.72 3.09 -3.87
N PRO A 97 -21.97 2.59 -3.79
CA PRO A 97 -23.12 3.30 -4.31
C PRO A 97 -23.44 4.54 -3.45
N GLU A 98 -23.88 5.63 -4.09
CA GLU A 98 -24.34 6.81 -3.40
C GLU A 98 -25.80 6.63 -2.94
N PRO A 99 -26.15 7.02 -1.69
CA PRO A 99 -27.52 6.97 -1.24
C PRO A 99 -28.37 8.03 -1.96
N SER A 100 -29.33 7.58 -2.79
CA SER A 100 -30.23 8.43 -3.58
C SER A 100 -31.68 8.08 -3.27
N PHE A 101 -32.29 8.85 -2.37
CA PHE A 101 -33.67 8.64 -1.90
C PHE A 101 -34.74 9.15 -2.87
N LEU A 102 -34.36 9.95 -3.88
CA LEU A 102 -35.32 10.66 -4.74
C LEU A 102 -35.61 9.93 -6.07
N VAL A 103 -34.83 8.91 -6.43
CA VAL A 103 -34.88 8.29 -7.77
C VAL A 103 -35.04 6.76 -7.73
N ALA A 104 -34.90 6.12 -6.58
CA ALA A 104 -34.90 4.67 -6.50
C ALA A 104 -36.30 4.07 -6.26
N HIS A 105 -36.67 3.08 -7.09
CA HIS A 105 -37.86 2.25 -6.90
C HIS A 105 -37.62 1.03 -5.98
N GLY A 106 -36.47 0.98 -5.29
CA GLY A 106 -36.03 -0.11 -4.42
C GLY A 106 -35.13 0.42 -3.29
N LEU A 107 -33.98 -0.22 -3.03
CA LEU A 107 -32.97 0.36 -2.14
C LEU A 107 -32.48 1.70 -2.73
N PRO A 108 -32.39 2.79 -1.94
CA PRO A 108 -32.04 4.12 -2.42
C PRO A 108 -30.54 4.23 -2.72
N LEU A 109 -30.05 3.51 -3.72
CA LEU A 109 -28.65 3.43 -4.10
C LEU A 109 -28.47 3.69 -5.60
N GLN A 110 -27.52 4.56 -5.95
CA GLN A 110 -27.13 4.82 -7.34
C GLN A 110 -25.60 4.64 -7.52
N PRO A 111 -25.12 3.78 -8.44
CA PRO A 111 -25.88 2.80 -9.24
C PRO A 111 -26.43 1.64 -8.37
N SER A 112 -27.20 0.73 -8.98
CA SER A 112 -27.78 -0.42 -8.26
C SER A 112 -26.69 -1.27 -7.56
N LEU A 113 -27.06 -1.96 -6.48
CA LEU A 113 -26.13 -2.81 -5.73
C LEU A 113 -25.48 -3.87 -6.64
N THR A 114 -26.27 -4.52 -7.50
CA THR A 114 -25.77 -5.51 -8.46
C THR A 114 -24.76 -4.91 -9.43
N THR A 115 -25.06 -3.72 -9.98
CA THR A 115 -24.14 -3.00 -10.87
C THR A 115 -22.84 -2.66 -10.15
N SER A 116 -22.91 -2.20 -8.90
CA SER A 116 -21.75 -1.85 -8.08
C SER A 116 -20.86 -3.07 -7.81
N ILE A 117 -21.48 -4.22 -7.50
CA ILE A 117 -20.77 -5.49 -7.28
C ILE A 117 -20.07 -5.94 -8.58
N VAL A 118 -20.78 -5.97 -9.70
CA VAL A 118 -20.20 -6.38 -11.00
C VAL A 118 -19.04 -5.47 -11.39
N GLN A 119 -19.20 -4.15 -11.24
CA GLN A 119 -18.14 -3.19 -11.52
C GLN A 119 -16.92 -3.42 -10.61
N GLY A 120 -17.14 -3.66 -9.32
CA GLY A 120 -16.08 -4.01 -8.38
C GLY A 120 -15.34 -5.28 -8.78
N LEU A 121 -16.07 -6.34 -9.15
CA LEU A 121 -15.48 -7.60 -9.62
C LEU A 121 -14.67 -7.42 -10.91
N CYS A 122 -15.14 -6.64 -11.87
CA CYS A 122 -14.39 -6.34 -13.09
C CYS A 122 -13.10 -5.57 -12.80
N ILE A 123 -13.14 -4.58 -11.90
CA ILE A 123 -11.95 -3.82 -11.50
C ILE A 123 -10.93 -4.74 -10.80
N VAL A 124 -11.38 -5.50 -9.81
CA VAL A 124 -10.53 -6.45 -9.07
C VAL A 124 -9.96 -7.52 -10.00
N GLY A 125 -10.79 -8.11 -10.86
CA GLY A 125 -10.37 -9.11 -11.83
C GLY A 125 -9.34 -8.57 -12.82
N GLY A 126 -9.57 -7.38 -13.38
CA GLY A 126 -8.63 -6.73 -14.29
C GLY A 126 -7.29 -6.39 -13.63
N ALA A 127 -7.32 -5.83 -12.42
CA ALA A 127 -6.11 -5.54 -11.65
C ALA A 127 -5.34 -6.82 -11.29
N THR A 128 -6.05 -7.89 -10.90
CA THR A 128 -5.46 -9.18 -10.56
C THR A 128 -4.81 -9.83 -11.77
N LEU A 129 -5.49 -9.84 -12.93
CA LEU A 129 -4.95 -10.37 -14.17
C LEU A 129 -3.67 -9.64 -14.58
N LEU A 130 -3.69 -8.30 -14.57
CA LEU A 130 -2.51 -7.50 -14.91
C LEU A 130 -1.34 -7.79 -13.97
N THR A 131 -1.62 -7.89 -12.66
CA THR A 131 -0.61 -8.22 -11.66
C THR A 131 -0.04 -9.62 -11.91
N SER A 132 -0.89 -10.63 -12.12
CA SER A 132 -0.46 -11.99 -12.43
C SER A 132 0.41 -12.06 -13.69
N LEU A 133 0.12 -11.25 -14.71
CA LEU A 133 0.93 -11.18 -15.93
C LEU A 133 2.31 -10.55 -15.68
N LEU A 134 2.36 -9.46 -14.89
CA LEU A 134 3.61 -8.80 -14.53
C LEU A 134 4.52 -9.68 -13.67
N TYR A 135 3.94 -10.47 -12.77
CA TYR A 135 4.67 -11.35 -11.85
C TYR A 135 4.76 -12.80 -12.30
N LEU A 136 4.33 -13.12 -13.53
CA LEU A 136 4.37 -14.50 -14.03
C LEU A 136 5.80 -15.07 -13.99
N GLY A 137 6.79 -14.24 -14.30
CA GLY A 137 8.20 -14.62 -14.27
C GLY A 137 8.73 -14.93 -12.87
N THR A 138 8.40 -14.09 -11.87
CA THR A 138 8.84 -14.31 -10.48
C THR A 138 8.12 -15.51 -9.87
N PHE A 139 6.81 -15.63 -10.12
CA PHE A 139 6.04 -16.80 -9.71
C PHE A 139 6.63 -18.10 -10.26
N PHE A 140 7.00 -18.13 -11.54
CA PHE A 140 7.61 -19.31 -12.15
C PHE A 140 9.01 -19.63 -11.60
N ALA A 141 9.78 -18.59 -11.25
CA ALA A 141 11.08 -18.76 -10.60
C ALA A 141 10.92 -19.40 -9.20
N ASP A 142 9.98 -18.89 -8.39
CA ASP A 142 9.73 -19.41 -7.04
C ASP A 142 9.11 -20.81 -7.07
N LEU A 143 8.24 -21.08 -8.05
CA LEU A 143 7.70 -22.42 -8.30
C LEU A 143 8.81 -23.43 -8.57
N LYS A 144 9.80 -23.08 -9.40
CA LYS A 144 10.97 -23.92 -9.69
C LYS A 144 11.91 -24.05 -8.49
N ALA A 145 12.06 -22.99 -7.71
CA ALA A 145 12.88 -22.98 -6.50
C ALA A 145 12.21 -23.70 -5.32
N HIS A 146 11.00 -24.24 -5.49
CA HIS A 146 10.21 -24.85 -4.42
C HIS A 146 10.00 -23.90 -3.22
N ALA A 147 9.88 -22.61 -3.50
CA ALA A 147 9.79 -21.51 -2.55
C ALA A 147 8.38 -20.91 -2.45
N LEU A 148 7.33 -21.62 -2.90
CA LEU A 148 5.95 -21.20 -2.71
C LEU A 148 5.37 -21.75 -1.39
N PRO A 149 4.33 -21.09 -0.83
CA PRO A 149 3.65 -21.58 0.37
C PRO A 149 3.25 -23.05 0.25
N GLY A 150 3.73 -23.88 1.19
CA GLY A 150 3.46 -25.32 1.21
C GLY A 150 4.49 -26.20 0.49
N GLN A 151 5.54 -25.61 -0.10
CA GLN A 151 6.67 -26.34 -0.68
C GLN A 151 7.83 -26.48 0.33
N ALA A 152 8.73 -27.44 0.07
CA ALA A 152 9.78 -27.86 0.99
C ALA A 152 10.72 -26.70 1.41
N HIS A 153 11.16 -25.89 0.45
CA HIS A 153 12.15 -24.84 0.68
C HIS A 153 11.55 -23.51 1.18
N TYR A 154 10.22 -23.39 1.24
CA TYR A 154 9.55 -22.19 1.76
C TYR A 154 9.79 -21.96 3.27
N TYR A 155 10.11 -23.02 4.02
CA TYR A 155 10.27 -22.97 5.47
C TYR A 155 11.72 -23.15 5.95
N GLU A 156 12.68 -23.36 5.03
CA GLU A 156 14.03 -23.80 5.37
C GLU A 156 14.95 -22.70 5.92
N GLU A 157 14.78 -21.43 5.52
CA GLU A 157 15.79 -20.41 5.86
C GLU A 157 15.62 -19.75 7.25
N THR A 158 14.44 -19.73 7.86
CA THR A 158 14.26 -19.18 9.22
C THR A 158 12.96 -19.67 9.86
N GLY A 159 12.98 -20.21 11.08
CA GLY A 159 11.73 -20.29 11.88
C GLY A 159 11.17 -18.88 12.15
N PRO A 160 9.86 -18.65 12.49
CA PRO A 160 8.78 -19.58 12.87
C PRO A 160 7.39 -19.30 12.20
N ARG A 161 6.41 -20.19 12.46
CA ARG A 161 4.96 -20.12 12.15
C ARG A 161 4.60 -19.66 10.71
N PRO A 162 4.28 -20.60 9.80
CA PRO A 162 3.83 -20.34 8.42
C PRO A 162 2.82 -19.20 8.28
N ARG A 163 1.93 -19.07 9.28
CA ARG A 163 0.83 -18.12 9.29
C ARG A 163 1.27 -16.66 9.37
N LEU A 164 2.34 -16.32 10.10
CA LEU A 164 2.77 -14.92 10.25
C LEU A 164 3.45 -14.41 8.98
N LEU A 165 4.28 -15.26 8.37
CA LEU A 165 4.91 -14.98 7.07
C LEU A 165 3.85 -14.88 5.97
N LEU A 166 2.90 -15.81 5.93
CA LEU A 166 1.77 -15.76 5.00
C LEU A 166 0.96 -14.46 5.15
N LEU A 167 0.62 -14.10 6.39
CA LEU A 167 -0.13 -12.89 6.68
C LEU A 167 0.63 -11.64 6.24
N ARG A 168 1.94 -11.58 6.51
CA ARG A 168 2.79 -10.47 6.11
C ARG A 168 2.85 -10.33 4.59
N ASN A 169 3.15 -11.42 3.90
CA ASN A 169 3.57 -11.39 2.50
C ASN A 169 2.38 -11.33 1.54
N TYR A 170 1.23 -11.87 1.94
CA TYR A 170 0.08 -12.01 1.04
C TYR A 170 -1.16 -11.21 1.45
N VAL A 171 -1.21 -10.70 2.68
CA VAL A 171 -2.43 -10.02 3.19
C VAL A 171 -2.12 -8.61 3.65
N VAL A 172 -1.37 -8.47 4.75
CA VAL A 172 -1.21 -7.17 5.42
C VAL A 172 -0.23 -6.29 4.65
N GLY A 173 0.93 -6.80 4.22
CA GLY A 173 1.89 -6.04 3.44
C GLY A 173 1.27 -5.49 2.15
N PRO A 174 0.80 -6.35 1.24
CA PRO A 174 0.16 -5.91 0.01
C PRO A 174 -1.08 -5.04 0.26
N GLY A 175 -1.92 -5.38 1.24
CA GLY A 175 -3.13 -4.62 1.54
C GLY A 175 -2.85 -3.21 2.03
N THR A 176 -1.88 -3.05 2.93
CA THR A 176 -1.51 -1.72 3.46
C THR A 176 -0.81 -0.86 2.40
N GLU A 177 0.01 -1.45 1.53
CA GLU A 177 0.63 -0.76 0.40
C GLU A 177 -0.41 -0.26 -0.61
N GLU A 178 -1.39 -1.09 -0.98
CA GLU A 178 -2.45 -0.70 -1.89
C GLU A 178 -3.31 0.45 -1.31
N ILE A 179 -3.65 0.40 -0.02
CA ILE A 179 -4.39 1.48 0.64
C ILE A 179 -3.57 2.78 0.64
N VAL A 180 -2.29 2.75 0.98
CA VAL A 180 -1.50 3.98 1.07
C VAL A 180 -1.18 4.53 -0.32
N PHE A 181 -0.61 3.71 -1.20
CA PHE A 181 -0.02 4.18 -2.45
C PHE A 181 -1.01 4.26 -3.61
N ARG A 182 -2.08 3.46 -3.62
CA ARG A 182 -3.10 3.49 -4.68
C ARG A 182 -4.41 4.15 -4.28
N SER A 183 -4.78 4.11 -2.99
CA SER A 183 -5.97 4.82 -2.52
C SER A 183 -5.63 6.22 -2.03
N CYS A 184 -4.83 6.32 -0.97
CA CYS A 184 -4.63 7.60 -0.26
C CYS A 184 -3.83 8.61 -1.09
N ILE A 185 -2.72 8.19 -1.72
CA ILE A 185 -1.92 9.06 -2.60
C ILE A 185 -2.73 9.53 -3.80
N VAL A 186 -3.44 8.63 -4.49
CA VAL A 186 -4.27 8.99 -5.66
C VAL A 186 -5.40 9.94 -5.28
N ALA A 187 -6.09 9.69 -4.17
CA ALA A 187 -7.14 10.58 -3.65
C ALA A 187 -6.57 11.99 -3.39
N THR A 188 -5.39 12.06 -2.77
CA THR A 188 -4.67 13.31 -2.50
C THR A 188 -4.29 14.04 -3.79
N MET A 189 -3.79 13.32 -4.79
CA MET A 189 -3.46 13.89 -6.12
C MET A 189 -4.68 14.52 -6.77
N ARG A 190 -5.82 13.81 -6.78
CA ARG A 190 -7.07 14.32 -7.33
C ARG A 190 -7.63 15.49 -6.51
N ALA A 191 -7.43 15.48 -5.20
CA ALA A 191 -7.92 16.53 -4.32
C ALA A 191 -7.20 17.86 -4.51
N PHE A 192 -5.86 17.83 -4.66
CA PHE A 192 -5.05 19.03 -4.83
C PHE A 192 -4.92 19.47 -6.29
N CYS A 193 -5.01 18.54 -7.25
CA CYS A 193 -4.82 18.80 -8.68
C CYS A 193 -5.97 18.20 -9.51
N PRO A 194 -7.21 18.72 -9.41
CA PRO A 194 -8.37 18.20 -10.12
C PRO A 194 -8.24 18.26 -11.65
N SER A 195 -7.41 19.14 -12.21
CA SER A 195 -7.16 19.20 -13.65
C SER A 195 -6.22 18.09 -14.16
N MET A 196 -5.54 17.39 -13.25
CA MET A 196 -4.54 16.39 -13.61
C MET A 196 -5.20 15.20 -14.33
N SER A 197 -4.64 14.83 -15.48
CA SER A 197 -5.15 13.71 -16.26
C SER A 197 -5.05 12.39 -15.49
N ARG A 198 -5.99 11.46 -15.75
CA ARG A 198 -5.97 10.12 -15.15
C ARG A 198 -4.68 9.37 -15.49
N THR A 199 -4.19 9.51 -16.71
CA THR A 199 -2.94 8.89 -17.17
C THR A 199 -1.75 9.40 -16.36
N THR A 200 -1.66 10.70 -16.10
CA THR A 200 -0.60 11.28 -15.28
C THR A 200 -0.63 10.72 -13.86
N ILE A 201 -1.82 10.62 -13.25
CA ILE A 201 -1.98 10.05 -11.91
C ILE A 201 -1.52 8.58 -11.88
N LEU A 202 -1.94 7.79 -12.87
CA LEU A 202 -1.57 6.37 -12.99
C LEU A 202 -0.07 6.16 -13.16
N LEU A 203 0.62 7.06 -13.86
CA LEU A 203 2.08 6.98 -14.08
C LEU A 203 2.89 7.53 -12.90
N LEU A 204 2.36 8.53 -12.19
CA LEU A 204 3.08 9.20 -11.10
C LEU A 204 2.91 8.49 -9.76
N ALA A 205 1.75 7.87 -9.47
CA ALA A 205 1.55 7.15 -8.20
C ALA A 205 2.63 6.05 -7.95
N PRO A 206 3.01 5.21 -8.94
CA PRO A 206 4.09 4.24 -8.79
C PRO A 206 5.47 4.87 -8.51
N VAL A 207 5.70 6.14 -8.85
CA VAL A 207 6.97 6.83 -8.59
C VAL A 207 7.16 7.04 -7.08
N PHE A 208 6.11 7.46 -6.37
CA PHE A 208 6.17 7.59 -4.91
C PHE A 208 6.43 6.24 -4.24
N PHE A 209 5.77 5.19 -4.72
CA PHE A 209 6.00 3.82 -4.28
C PHE A 209 7.45 3.38 -4.54
N GLY A 210 7.95 3.50 -5.77
CA GLY A 210 9.30 3.05 -6.13
C GLY A 210 10.40 3.81 -5.40
N ALA A 211 10.23 5.12 -5.23
CA ALA A 211 11.22 5.94 -4.53
C ALA A 211 11.30 5.64 -3.03
N ALA A 212 10.18 5.29 -2.40
CA ALA A 212 10.13 4.80 -1.02
C ALA A 212 11.08 3.61 -0.81
N HIS A 213 11.30 2.79 -1.84
CA HIS A 213 12.14 1.60 -1.82
C HIS A 213 13.57 1.82 -2.32
N LEU A 214 13.90 3.01 -2.83
CA LEU A 214 15.24 3.33 -3.34
C LEU A 214 16.32 3.19 -2.26
N HIS A 215 15.95 3.34 -0.99
CA HIS A 215 16.86 3.14 0.14
C HIS A 215 17.51 1.75 0.15
N HIS A 216 16.79 0.70 -0.29
CA HIS A 216 17.33 -0.65 -0.41
C HIS A 216 18.32 -0.81 -1.58
N VAL A 217 18.10 -0.10 -2.68
CA VAL A 217 19.05 -0.05 -3.80
C VAL A 217 20.35 0.59 -3.32
N ILE A 218 20.24 1.72 -2.61
CA ILE A 218 21.39 2.44 -2.06
C ILE A 218 22.16 1.54 -1.09
N GLU A 219 21.45 0.84 -0.19
CA GLU A 219 22.06 -0.11 0.73
C GLU A 219 22.76 -1.25 -0.01
N SER A 220 22.13 -1.85 -1.02
CA SER A 220 22.72 -2.94 -1.81
C SER A 220 23.97 -2.49 -2.57
N VAL A 221 23.95 -1.30 -3.15
CA VAL A 221 25.10 -0.72 -3.88
C VAL A 221 26.25 -0.39 -2.93
N ARG A 222 25.97 0.07 -1.70
CA ARG A 222 27.01 0.30 -0.69
C ARG A 222 27.77 -0.97 -0.33
N HIS A 223 27.07 -2.11 -0.24
CA HIS A 223 27.69 -3.40 0.06
C HIS A 223 28.37 -4.03 -1.17
N GLN A 224 27.82 -3.81 -2.37
CA GLN A 224 28.37 -4.35 -3.62
C GLN A 224 28.34 -3.32 -4.78
N PRO A 225 29.29 -2.38 -4.83
CA PRO A 225 29.25 -1.23 -5.77
C PRO A 225 29.23 -1.62 -7.25
N ARG A 226 29.83 -2.75 -7.60
CA ARG A 226 29.95 -3.24 -9.00
C ARG A 226 28.67 -3.92 -9.52
N ALA A 227 27.69 -4.18 -8.65
CA ALA A 227 26.49 -4.93 -8.99
C ALA A 227 25.23 -4.04 -9.13
N TRP A 228 25.36 -2.75 -9.41
CA TRP A 228 24.23 -1.80 -9.40
C TRP A 228 23.08 -2.18 -10.35
N LYS A 229 23.37 -2.73 -11.55
CA LYS A 229 22.34 -3.22 -12.48
C LYS A 229 21.55 -4.38 -11.87
N ALA A 230 22.27 -5.31 -11.24
CA ALA A 230 21.67 -6.42 -10.52
C ALA A 230 20.94 -5.96 -9.26
N ALA A 231 21.38 -4.89 -8.59
CA ALA A 231 20.69 -4.29 -7.46
C ALA A 231 19.36 -3.66 -7.89
N VAL A 232 19.33 -2.90 -8.98
CA VAL A 232 18.10 -2.30 -9.52
C VAL A 232 17.13 -3.38 -10.00
N ILE A 233 17.61 -4.38 -10.77
CA ILE A 233 16.76 -5.49 -11.23
C ILE A 233 16.20 -6.26 -10.03
N ARG A 234 17.04 -6.58 -9.05
CA ARG A 234 16.62 -7.27 -7.82
C ARG A 234 15.62 -6.45 -7.04
N THR A 235 15.82 -5.16 -6.82
CA THR A 235 14.82 -4.31 -6.16
C THR A 235 13.53 -4.19 -6.96
N GLY A 236 13.59 -4.25 -8.29
CA GLY A 236 12.40 -4.28 -9.16
C GLY A 236 11.64 -5.62 -9.14
N THR A 237 12.33 -6.76 -9.00
CA THR A 237 11.73 -8.11 -9.12
C THR A 237 11.50 -8.82 -7.78
N TRP A 238 12.28 -8.55 -6.74
CA TRP A 238 12.15 -9.20 -5.43
C TRP A 238 11.01 -8.65 -4.55
N TYR A 239 10.46 -7.48 -4.86
CA TYR A 239 9.73 -6.69 -3.85
C TYR A 239 8.23 -6.98 -3.69
N TYR A 240 7.69 -8.05 -4.30
CA TYR A 240 6.30 -8.45 -4.04
C TYR A 240 6.12 -9.87 -3.51
N LEU A 241 7.22 -10.59 -3.23
CA LEU A 241 7.18 -11.96 -2.67
C LEU A 241 7.96 -12.14 -1.37
N THR A 242 8.26 -11.07 -0.62
CA THR A 242 8.98 -11.20 0.66
C THR A 242 8.30 -10.58 1.85
#